data_AF-A0A7V4QF29-F1
#
_entry.id   AF-A0A7V4QF29-F1
#
_cell.length_a   1.000
_cell.length_b   1.000
_cell.length_c   1.000
_cell.angle_alpha   90.00
_cell.angle_beta   90.00
_cell.angle_gamma   90.00
#
_symmetry.space_group_name_H-M   'P 1'
#
loop_
_entity.id
_entity.type
_entity.pdbx_description
1 polymer ?
#
loop_
_entity_poly.entity_id
_entity_poly.type
_entity_poly.pdbx_seq_one_letter_code
_entity_poly.pdbx_strand_id
1 'polypeptide(L)'
;MKKMIIIIGVLIGVSCLADEGRVLASKLHLHPEFKSQKEWESIMNTPEEMKKFGIDKLSVDDKDRLKKYLMENAGDLVQGANR
;
A
#
# COMPACT_ATOMS: atom_id res chain seq x y z
N MET A 1 -41.52 -24.53 -26.28
CA MET A 1 -41.21 -23.47 -27.25
C MET A 1 -40.24 -22.49 -26.61
N LYS A 2 -39.18 -22.13 -27.35
CA LYS A 2 -38.40 -20.88 -27.26
C LYS A 2 -37.56 -20.62 -25.99
N LYS A 3 -36.26 -20.84 -26.19
CA LYS A 3 -35.09 -20.24 -25.53
C LYS A 3 -35.35 -18.84 -24.98
N MET A 4 -34.88 -18.56 -23.76
CA MET A 4 -34.12 -17.35 -23.44
C MET A 4 -33.16 -17.64 -22.28
N ILE A 5 -31.88 -17.75 -22.64
CA ILE A 5 -30.76 -17.55 -21.73
C ILE A 5 -30.74 -16.04 -21.45
N ILE A 6 -30.83 -15.65 -20.18
CA ILE A 6 -30.42 -14.31 -19.74
C ILE A 6 -29.30 -14.52 -18.72
N ILE A 7 -28.08 -14.46 -19.24
CA ILE A 7 -26.86 -14.26 -18.45
C ILE A 7 -26.91 -12.79 -18.01
N ILE A 8 -27.26 -12.53 -16.75
CA ILE A 8 -26.88 -11.30 -16.05
C ILE A 8 -25.58 -11.69 -15.34
N GLY A 9 -24.41 -11.29 -15.82
CA GLY A 9 -24.03 -9.89 -15.97
C GLY A 9 -23.37 -9.47 -14.65
N VAL A 10 -22.15 -9.95 -14.40
CA VAL A 10 -20.93 -9.13 -14.52
C VAL A 10 -20.66 -8.29 -13.26
N LEU A 11 -19.55 -8.64 -12.62
CA LEU A 11 -18.64 -7.80 -11.85
C LEU A 11 -19.25 -6.78 -10.87
N ILE A 12 -19.38 -7.18 -9.61
CA ILE A 12 -19.14 -6.25 -8.49
C ILE A 12 -17.96 -6.82 -7.70
N GLY A 13 -16.78 -6.69 -8.28
CA GLY A 13 -15.53 -7.20 -7.71
C GLY A 13 -14.40 -6.19 -7.85
N VAL A 14 -14.69 -4.89 -7.75
CA VAL A 14 -13.69 -3.82 -7.69
C VAL A 14 -14.38 -2.69 -6.91
N SER A 15 -14.03 -2.41 -5.65
CA SER A 15 -13.22 -1.24 -5.32
C SER A 15 -12.96 -1.16 -3.79
N CYS A 16 -12.13 -2.04 -3.24
CA CYS A 16 -11.65 -1.87 -1.85
C CYS A 16 -10.13 -2.05 -1.71
N LEU A 17 -9.39 -2.15 -2.83
CA LEU A 17 -7.95 -2.41 -2.83
C LEU A 17 -7.09 -1.14 -2.79
N ALA A 18 -7.70 0.06 -2.83
CA ALA A 18 -6.96 1.32 -2.98
C ALA A 18 -6.47 1.93 -1.66
N ASP A 19 -7.09 1.62 -0.51
CA ASP A 19 -6.77 2.27 0.77
C ASP A 19 -5.99 1.37 1.74
N GLU A 20 -5.71 0.11 1.39
CA GLU A 20 -5.10 -0.85 2.32
C GLU A 20 -3.69 -0.42 2.75
N GLY A 21 -2.86 0.08 1.84
CA GLY A 21 -1.51 0.57 2.17
C GLY A 21 -1.53 1.77 3.13
N ARG A 22 -2.48 2.69 2.95
CA ARG A 22 -2.71 3.84 3.84
C ARG A 22 -3.21 3.39 5.22
N VAL A 23 -4.15 2.45 5.25
CA VAL A 23 -4.66 1.87 6.49
C VAL A 23 -3.54 1.16 7.25
N LEU A 24 -2.67 0.41 6.57
CA LEU A 24 -1.51 -0.25 7.18
C LEU A 24 -0.51 0.76 7.73
N ALA A 25 -0.18 1.81 6.99
CA ALA A 25 0.69 2.88 7.46
C ALA A 25 0.10 3.56 8.72
N SER A 26 -1.20 3.86 8.71
CA SER A 26 -1.89 4.43 9.88
C SER A 26 -1.86 3.50 11.10
N LYS A 27 -2.12 2.20 10.92
CA LYS A 27 -2.06 1.19 12.00
C LYS A 27 -0.67 1.05 12.62
N LEU A 28 0.37 1.23 11.80
CA LEU A 28 1.77 1.16 12.23
C LEU A 28 2.33 2.54 12.63
N HIS A 29 1.51 3.58 12.64
CA HIS A 29 1.93 4.97 12.90
C HIS A 29 3.08 5.43 11.99
N LEU A 30 3.08 4.98 10.74
CA LEU A 30 4.05 5.36 9.71
C LEU A 30 3.49 6.53 8.91
N HIS A 31 4.29 7.58 8.81
CA HIS A 31 3.99 8.80 8.07
C HIS A 31 4.91 8.86 6.84
N PRO A 32 4.41 8.53 5.64
CA PRO A 32 5.21 8.49 4.41
C PRO A 32 6.09 9.73 4.19
N GLU A 33 5.57 10.91 4.55
CA GLU A 33 6.20 12.21 4.37
C GLU A 33 7.45 12.45 5.25
N PHE A 34 7.65 11.65 6.31
CA PHE A 34 8.78 11.84 7.25
C PHE A 34 10.09 11.24 6.75
N LYS A 35 10.06 10.44 5.68
CA LYS A 35 11.25 9.81 5.11
C LYS A 35 11.20 9.89 3.59
N SER A 36 12.39 9.91 2.99
CA SER A 36 12.55 9.81 1.54
C SER A 36 12.19 8.41 1.03
N GLN A 37 11.95 8.31 -0.28
CA GLN A 37 11.68 7.03 -0.93
C GLN A 37 12.80 6.02 -0.67
N LYS A 38 14.06 6.49 -0.73
CA LYS A 38 15.26 5.67 -0.49
C LYS A 38 15.35 5.17 0.97
N GLU A 39 14.97 6.00 1.94
CA GLU A 39 14.94 5.60 3.34
C GLU A 39 13.85 4.56 3.60
N TRP A 40 12.66 4.72 3.02
CA TRP A 40 11.61 3.70 3.09
C TRP A 40 12.03 2.39 2.42
N GLU A 41 12.69 2.46 1.27
CA GLU A 41 13.27 1.28 0.61
C GLU A 41 14.26 0.55 1.52
N SER A 42 15.17 1.29 2.15
CA SER A 42 16.14 0.73 3.09
C SER A 42 15.47 0.01 4.27
N ILE A 43 14.44 0.64 4.86
CA ILE A 43 13.66 0.05 5.96
C ILE A 43 12.98 -1.25 5.52
N MET A 44 12.34 -1.25 4.34
CA MET A 44 11.62 -2.41 3.80
C MET A 44 12.55 -3.56 3.39
N ASN A 45 13.84 -3.29 3.17
CA ASN A 45 14.84 -4.30 2.82
C ASN A 45 15.69 -4.76 4.02
N THR A 46 15.52 -4.14 5.20
CA THR A 46 16.31 -4.44 6.40
C THR A 46 15.42 -5.09 7.46
N PRO A 47 15.57 -6.40 7.75
CA PRO A 47 14.70 -7.11 8.69
C PRO A 47 14.63 -6.48 10.09
N GLU A 48 15.75 -5.96 10.59
CA GLU A 48 15.81 -5.29 11.89
C GLU A 48 14.99 -4.00 11.91
N GLU A 49 15.03 -3.21 10.84
CA GLU A 49 14.23 -2.00 10.71
C GLU A 49 12.75 -2.34 10.57
N MET A 50 12.40 -3.33 9.73
CA MET A 50 11.01 -3.81 9.62
C MET A 50 10.44 -4.20 10.99
N LYS A 51 11.25 -4.85 11.84
CA LYS A 51 10.85 -5.22 13.20
C LYS A 51 10.64 -4.01 14.11
N LYS A 52 11.49 -2.98 14.02
CA LYS A 52 11.32 -1.72 14.77
C LYS A 52 9.99 -1.04 14.45
N PHE A 53 9.55 -1.12 13.21
CA PHE A 53 8.29 -0.53 12.74
C PHE A 53 7.09 -1.49 12.78
N GLY A 54 7.27 -2.72 13.28
CA GLY A 54 6.20 -3.74 13.32
C GLY A 54 5.74 -4.26 11.95
N ILE A 55 6.49 -3.94 10.89
CA ILE A 55 6.25 -4.38 9.51
C ILE A 55 6.55 -5.87 9.37
N ASP A 56 7.45 -6.43 10.19
CA ASP A 56 7.83 -7.84 10.16
C ASP A 56 6.64 -8.80 10.33
N LYS A 57 5.64 -8.38 11.11
CA LYS A 57 4.42 -9.14 11.42
C LYS A 57 3.39 -9.17 10.29
N LEU A 58 3.56 -8.33 9.27
CA LEU A 58 2.66 -8.27 8.12
C LEU A 58 2.88 -9.47 7.19
N SER A 59 1.80 -9.86 6.50
CA SER A 59 1.89 -10.82 5.39
C SER A 59 2.76 -10.26 4.25
N VAL A 60 3.22 -11.12 3.34
CA VAL A 60 3.99 -10.66 2.17
C VAL A 60 3.19 -9.66 1.34
N ASP A 61 1.90 -9.95 1.11
CA ASP A 61 1.01 -9.07 0.35
C ASP A 61 0.79 -7.72 1.04
N ASP A 62 0.63 -7.71 2.36
CA ASP A 62 0.50 -6.46 3.13
C ASP A 62 1.80 -5.63 3.11
N LYS A 63 2.96 -6.30 3.16
CA LYS A 63 4.26 -5.64 3.04
C LYS A 63 4.40 -4.95 1.68
N ASP A 64 3.99 -5.60 0.61
CA ASP A 64 4.05 -5.03 -0.74
C ASP A 64 3.12 -3.84 -0.91
N ARG A 65 1.89 -3.92 -0.35
CA ARG A 65 0.93 -2.81 -0.35
C ARG A 65 1.43 -1.61 0.45
N LEU A 66 1.98 -1.88 1.64
CA LEU A 66 2.58 -0.85 2.49
C LEU A 66 3.80 -0.21 1.82
N LYS A 67 4.69 -1.02 1.24
CA LYS A 67 5.88 -0.56 0.50
C LYS A 67 5.48 0.42 -0.59
N LYS A 68 4.52 0.02 -1.43
CA LYS A 68 4.02 0.86 -2.51
C LYS A 68 3.49 2.20 -1.99
N TYR A 69 2.65 2.17 -0.96
CA TYR A 69 2.09 3.38 -0.36
C TYR A 69 3.15 4.33 0.21
N LEU A 70 4.10 3.81 0.99
CA LEU A 70 5.19 4.60 1.58
C LEU A 70 6.10 5.22 0.52
N MET A 71 6.39 4.48 -0.55
CA MET A 71 7.22 4.97 -1.65
C MET A 71 6.51 6.03 -2.49
N GLU A 72 5.22 5.85 -2.82
CA GLU A 72 4.46 6.81 -3.64
C GLU A 72 4.17 8.13 -2.92
N ASN A 73 4.16 8.11 -1.58
CA ASN A 73 3.85 9.28 -0.75
C ASN A 73 5.08 9.78 0.03
N ALA A 74 6.29 9.36 -0.37
CA ALA A 74 7.52 9.71 0.31
C ALA A 74 7.76 11.23 0.31
N GLY A 75 8.42 11.72 1.37
CA GLY A 75 8.58 13.16 1.60
C GLY A 75 9.29 13.91 0.48
N ASP A 76 10.24 13.28 -0.20
CA ASP A 76 10.97 13.85 -1.34
C ASP A 76 10.13 13.94 -2.62
N LEU A 77 9.12 13.10 -2.78
CA LEU A 77 8.15 13.20 -3.88
C LEU A 77 7.08 14.27 -3.60
N VAL A 78 6.62 14.36 -2.35
CA VAL A 78 5.64 15.38 -1.93
C VAL A 78 6.26 16.78 -1.94
N GLN A 79 7.54 16.91 -1.55
CA GLN A 79 8.24 18.21 -1.52
C GLN A 79 8.82 18.62 -2.89
N GLY A 80 8.97 17.70 -3.83
CA GLY A 80 9.40 17.99 -5.20
C GLY A 80 8.32 18.65 -6.08
N ALA A 81 7.06 18.62 -5.68
CA ALA A 81 5.94 19.20 -6.44
C ALA A 81 5.73 20.72 -6.22
N ASN A 82 6.44 21.32 -5.26
CA ASN A 82 6.28 22.73 -4.86
C ASN A 82 7.57 23.58 -5.04
N ARG A 83 8.50 23.17 -5.91
CA ARG A 83 9.69 23.94 -6.26
C ARG A 83 9.74 24.31 -7.73
#